data_AF-A0A3S4E8C7-F1
#
_entry.id   AF-A0A3S4E8C7-F1
#
_cell.length_a   1.000
_cell.length_b   1.000
_cell.length_c   1.000
_cell.angle_alpha   90.00
_cell.angle_beta   90.00
_cell.angle_gamma   90.00
#
_symmetry.space_group_name_H-M   'P 1'
#
loop_
_entity.id
_entity.type
_entity.pdbx_description
1 polymer ?
#
loop_
_entity_poly.entity_id
_entity_poly.type
_entity_poly.pdbx_seq_one_letter_code
_entity_poly.pdbx_strand_id
1 'polypeptide(L)'
;MLTSAGVVAVLDETGSVTFAASRGGLFPPRRTSDQTANPLVRTMLERRGEGGIVTRNDAHIRYSTGGTSNTLYGQAAWAGDRMIMMMVEEAAPWLSYSPPRDGTAMFGKMQVEEHPEPKTRTCEGCWLVKHPAQFDIGADVCKECAA
;
A
#
# COMPACT_ATOMS: atom_id res chain seq x y z
N MET A 1 -17.48 -1.12 2.07
CA MET A 1 -16.26 -1.84 1.64
C MET A 1 -15.11 -0.84 1.56
N LEU A 2 -13.88 -1.26 1.87
CA LEU A 2 -12.70 -0.41 1.72
C LEU A 2 -12.49 -0.04 0.25
N THR A 3 -12.17 1.22 -0.03
CA THR A 3 -11.84 1.69 -1.38
C THR A 3 -10.35 1.53 -1.68
N SER A 4 -9.48 1.72 -0.67
CA SER A 4 -8.02 1.56 -0.71
C SER A 4 -7.53 0.26 -0.05
N ALA A 5 -6.21 0.04 -0.10
CA ALA A 5 -5.54 -1.04 0.61
C ALA A 5 -5.69 -0.87 2.13
N GLY A 6 -6.12 -1.93 2.80
CA GLY A 6 -6.41 -1.88 4.23
C GLY A 6 -7.04 -3.15 4.78
N VAL A 7 -7.33 -3.11 6.06
CA VAL A 7 -7.87 -4.21 6.86
C VAL A 7 -9.05 -3.72 7.67
N VAL A 8 -10.08 -4.55 7.75
CA VAL A 8 -11.11 -4.48 8.78
C VAL A 8 -10.93 -5.68 9.70
N ALA A 9 -10.90 -5.44 11.01
CA ALA A 9 -10.79 -6.49 12.01
C ALA A 9 -11.80 -6.29 13.13
N VAL A 10 -12.24 -7.40 13.71
CA VAL A 10 -13.08 -7.45 14.89
C VAL A 10 -12.27 -8.08 16.02
N LEU A 11 -12.21 -7.41 17.16
CA LEU A 11 -11.51 -7.87 18.36
C LEU A 11 -12.51 -8.10 19.49
N ASP A 12 -12.17 -9.02 20.38
CA ASP A 12 -12.86 -9.13 21.66
C ASP A 12 -12.39 -8.04 22.65
N GLU A 13 -12.94 -8.09 23.85
CA GLU A 13 -12.68 -7.16 24.94
C GLU A 13 -11.24 -7.16 25.48
N THR A 14 -10.44 -8.15 25.11
CA THR A 14 -9.02 -8.25 25.49
C THR A 14 -8.09 -7.69 24.43
N GLY A 15 -8.62 -7.33 23.26
CA GLY A 15 -7.80 -6.94 22.11
C GLY A 15 -7.31 -8.13 21.27
N SER A 16 -7.93 -9.31 21.42
CA SER A 16 -7.62 -10.48 20.59
C SER A 16 -8.51 -10.52 19.34
N VAL A 17 -7.93 -10.82 18.17
CA VAL A 17 -8.66 -10.82 16.90
C VAL A 17 -9.63 -12.01 16.80
N THR A 18 -10.91 -11.73 16.57
CA THR A 18 -11.95 -12.74 16.33
C THR A 18 -12.27 -12.92 14.84
N PHE A 19 -12.12 -11.86 14.04
CA PHE A 19 -12.29 -11.85 12.59
C PHE A 19 -11.40 -10.78 11.96
N ALA A 20 -10.91 -11.02 10.74
CA ALA A 20 -10.25 -10.00 9.94
C ALA A 20 -10.42 -10.27 8.44
N ALA A 21 -10.54 -9.20 7.66
CA ALA A 21 -10.56 -9.22 6.21
C ALA A 21 -9.69 -8.08 5.68
N SER A 22 -9.02 -8.29 4.55
CA SER A 22 -8.20 -7.28 3.89
C SER A 22 -8.66 -7.00 2.46
N ARG A 23 -8.22 -5.85 1.96
CA ARG A 23 -8.26 -5.47 0.54
C ARG A 23 -6.87 -4.97 0.17
N GLY A 24 -6.40 -5.29 -1.04
CA GLY A 24 -5.08 -4.89 -1.51
C GLY A 24 -3.95 -5.80 -1.00
N GLY A 25 -2.72 -5.29 -0.98
CA GLY A 25 -1.51 -6.04 -0.61
C GLY A 25 -1.29 -6.24 0.89
N LEU A 26 -2.18 -5.72 1.74
CA LEU A 26 -2.03 -5.78 3.19
C LEU A 26 -2.51 -7.14 3.74
N PHE A 27 -1.66 -7.78 4.56
CA PHE A 27 -2.02 -9.02 5.24
C PHE A 27 -2.88 -8.71 6.48
N PRO A 28 -4.04 -9.36 6.67
CA PRO A 28 -4.84 -9.15 7.87
C PRO A 28 -4.17 -9.79 9.11
N PRO A 29 -4.42 -9.27 10.34
CA PRO A 29 -4.00 -9.94 11.54
C PRO A 29 -4.64 -11.33 11.63
N ARG A 30 -3.88 -12.29 12.16
CA ARG A 30 -4.35 -13.67 12.31
C ARG A 30 -5.47 -13.72 13.34
N ARG A 31 -6.50 -14.55 13.12
CA ARG A 31 -7.46 -14.87 14.18
C ARG A 31 -6.70 -15.37 15.43
N THR A 32 -7.20 -14.99 16.60
CA THR A 32 -6.61 -15.21 17.93
C THR A 32 -5.28 -14.53 18.19
N SER A 33 -4.78 -13.66 17.29
CA SER A 33 -3.58 -12.87 17.59
C SER A 33 -3.92 -11.69 18.50
N ASP A 34 -3.01 -11.38 19.42
CA ASP A 34 -3.05 -10.19 20.25
C ASP A 34 -2.70 -8.94 19.44
N GLN A 35 -3.47 -7.86 19.62
CA GLN A 35 -3.22 -6.54 19.03
C GLN A 35 -3.11 -5.42 20.09
N THR A 36 -2.98 -5.72 21.38
CA THR A 36 -2.88 -4.72 22.47
C THR A 36 -1.67 -3.78 22.35
N ALA A 37 -0.65 -4.17 21.59
CA ALA A 37 0.50 -3.32 21.27
C ALA A 37 0.20 -2.25 20.20
N ASN A 38 -0.85 -2.42 19.40
CA ASN A 38 -1.28 -1.43 18.42
C ASN A 38 -1.83 -0.20 19.16
N PRO A 39 -1.32 1.03 18.91
CA PRO A 39 -1.77 2.25 19.58
C PRO A 39 -3.29 2.48 19.48
N LEU A 40 -3.92 2.10 18.37
CA LEU A 40 -5.37 2.19 18.21
C LEU A 40 -6.12 1.30 19.20
N VAL A 41 -5.69 0.04 19.33
CA VAL A 41 -6.32 -0.95 20.21
C VAL A 41 -6.07 -0.57 21.67
N ARG A 42 -4.83 -0.17 22.01
CA ARG A 42 -4.49 0.30 23.34
C ARG A 42 -5.39 1.45 23.78
N THR A 43 -5.52 2.50 22.97
CA THR A 43 -6.39 3.64 23.30
C THR A 43 -7.86 3.22 23.43
N MET A 44 -8.34 2.31 22.58
CA MET A 44 -9.71 1.79 22.69
C MET A 44 -9.98 1.00 23.98
N LEU A 45 -8.99 0.28 24.50
CA LEU A 45 -9.06 -0.44 25.77
C LEU A 45 -8.99 0.53 26.95
N GLU A 46 -8.09 1.52 26.90
CA GLU A 46 -7.96 2.57 27.93
C GLU A 46 -9.25 3.39 28.10
N ARG A 47 -9.98 3.62 26.99
CA ARG A 47 -11.22 4.40 26.95
C ARG A 47 -12.49 3.54 27.02
N ARG A 48 -12.38 2.29 27.45
CA ARG A 48 -13.54 1.39 27.51
C ARG A 48 -14.62 1.99 28.42
N GLY A 49 -15.85 2.05 27.92
CA GLY A 49 -17.00 2.62 28.64
C GLY A 49 -17.26 4.11 28.35
N GLU A 50 -16.30 4.83 27.75
CA GLU A 50 -16.50 6.24 27.37
C GLU A 50 -17.32 6.41 26.07
N GLY A 51 -17.53 5.31 25.34
CA GLY A 51 -18.19 5.32 24.03
C GLY A 51 -17.41 6.09 22.96
N GLY A 52 -17.92 6.06 21.73
CA GLY A 52 -17.41 6.86 20.63
C GLY A 52 -16.36 6.18 19.75
N ILE A 53 -15.86 6.97 18.80
CA ILE A 53 -14.91 6.57 17.77
C ILE A 53 -13.52 7.08 18.16
N VAL A 54 -12.52 6.21 18.07
CA VAL A 54 -11.10 6.58 18.22
C VAL A 54 -10.44 6.52 16.86
N THR A 55 -9.65 7.54 16.54
CA THR A 55 -8.78 7.55 15.36
C THR A 55 -7.32 7.66 15.78
N ARG A 56 -6.43 6.99 15.05
CA ARG A 56 -4.97 7.05 15.22
C ARG A 56 -4.28 7.15 13.87
N ASN A 57 -3.13 7.81 13.85
CA ASN A 57 -2.30 7.99 12.65
C ASN A 57 -1.01 7.16 12.70
N ASP A 58 -0.86 6.33 13.73
CA ASP A 58 0.28 5.46 14.03
C ASP A 58 -0.16 4.00 14.29
N ALA A 59 -1.33 3.63 13.78
CA ALA A 59 -1.84 2.27 13.91
C ALA A 59 -0.98 1.30 13.10
N HIS A 60 -0.82 0.07 13.59
CA HIS A 60 -0.07 -0.96 12.87
C HIS A 60 -0.58 -2.36 13.24
N ILE A 61 -0.54 -3.27 12.27
CA ILE A 61 -0.91 -4.67 12.47
C ILE A 61 0.26 -5.40 13.11
N ARG A 62 0.01 -6.15 14.18
CA ARG A 62 1.00 -7.08 14.73
C ARG A 62 0.85 -8.42 14.04
N TYR A 63 1.92 -8.91 13.42
CA TYR A 63 1.92 -10.23 12.80
C TYR A 63 2.40 -11.27 13.82
N SER A 64 1.79 -12.47 13.79
CA SER A 64 2.15 -13.57 14.71
C SER A 64 3.59 -14.06 14.53
N THR A 65 4.23 -13.73 13.41
CA THR A 65 5.65 -13.99 13.12
C THR A 65 6.61 -13.02 13.82
N GLY A 66 6.10 -12.04 14.57
CA GLY A 66 6.91 -11.09 15.33
C GLY A 66 7.21 -9.78 14.59
N GLY A 67 6.72 -9.58 13.37
CA GLY A 67 6.80 -8.31 12.62
C GLY A 67 5.61 -7.37 12.87
N THR A 68 5.65 -6.20 12.23
CA THR A 68 4.52 -5.27 12.12
C THR A 68 4.29 -4.89 10.66
N SER A 69 3.08 -4.41 10.33
CA SER A 69 2.89 -3.65 9.10
C SER A 69 3.68 -2.33 9.14
N ASN A 70 3.68 -1.61 8.01
CA ASN A 70 3.91 -0.17 8.00
C ASN A 70 2.87 0.55 8.88
N THR A 71 3.11 1.83 9.14
CA THR A 71 2.15 2.71 9.80
C THR A 71 0.89 2.89 8.95
N LEU A 72 -0.28 2.89 9.57
CA LEU A 72 -1.60 2.98 8.95
C LEU A 72 -2.43 4.09 9.59
N TYR A 73 -3.39 4.62 8.82
CA TYR A 73 -4.51 5.38 9.38
C TYR A 73 -5.49 4.39 10.01
N GLY A 74 -5.77 4.55 11.29
CA GLY A 74 -6.66 3.68 12.06
C GLY A 74 -7.91 4.40 12.57
N GLN A 75 -9.04 3.73 12.53
CA GLN A 75 -10.27 4.13 13.21
C GLN A 75 -10.92 2.90 13.86
N ALA A 76 -11.42 3.06 15.08
CA ALA A 76 -12.09 1.98 15.80
C ALA A 76 -13.25 2.48 16.65
N ALA A 77 -14.20 1.58 16.91
CA ALA A 77 -15.32 1.81 17.82
C ALA A 77 -15.75 0.50 18.49
N TRP A 78 -16.33 0.61 19.68
CA TRP A 78 -17.00 -0.51 20.34
C TRP A 78 -18.40 -0.72 19.75
N ALA A 79 -18.74 -1.96 19.48
CA ALA A 79 -20.07 -2.44 19.12
C ALA A 79 -20.43 -3.59 20.08
N GLY A 80 -21.03 -3.24 21.23
CA GLY A 80 -21.25 -4.17 22.33
C GLY A 80 -19.92 -4.63 22.95
N ASP A 81 -19.73 -5.95 23.04
CA ASP A 81 -18.52 -6.60 23.56
C ASP A 81 -17.44 -6.84 22.47
N ARG A 82 -17.62 -6.25 21.29
CA ARG A 82 -16.69 -6.35 20.17
C ARG A 82 -16.17 -4.98 19.77
N MET A 83 -14.88 -4.90 19.49
CA MET A 83 -14.26 -3.73 18.89
C MET A 83 -14.18 -3.95 17.39
N ILE A 84 -14.72 -3.01 16.61
CA ILE A 84 -14.53 -2.98 15.15
C ILE A 84 -13.45 -1.96 14.86
N MET A 85 -12.39 -2.37 14.16
CA MET A 85 -11.33 -1.48 13.70
C MET A 85 -11.16 -1.54 12.18
N MET A 86 -10.81 -0.40 11.62
CA MET A 86 -10.44 -0.20 10.23
C MET A 86 -9.05 0.42 10.19
N MET A 87 -8.16 -0.13 9.38
CA MET A 87 -6.83 0.42 9.15
C MET A 87 -6.53 0.46 7.66
N VAL A 88 -6.05 1.59 7.15
CA VAL A 88 -5.78 1.79 5.72
C VAL A 88 -4.44 2.46 5.48
N GLU A 89 -3.83 2.17 4.34
CA GLU A 89 -2.56 2.76 3.91
C GLU A 89 -2.72 4.19 3.39
N GLU A 90 -3.87 4.49 2.78
CA GLU A 90 -4.24 5.78 2.20
C GLU A 90 -5.76 5.91 2.07
N ALA A 91 -6.25 7.07 1.66
CA ALA A 91 -7.67 7.33 1.38
C ALA A 91 -8.60 6.94 2.54
N ALA A 92 -8.18 7.24 3.77
CA ALA A 92 -8.98 7.09 4.97
C ALA A 92 -10.27 7.92 4.84
N PRO A 93 -11.46 7.29 4.84
CA PRO A 93 -12.71 7.96 4.50
C PRO A 93 -13.16 9.01 5.53
N TRP A 94 -12.53 9.03 6.71
CA TRP A 94 -12.77 10.02 7.76
C TRP A 94 -11.79 11.19 7.75
N LEU A 95 -10.85 11.25 6.80
CA LEU A 95 -9.89 12.34 6.66
C LEU A 95 -10.11 13.07 5.34
N SER A 96 -10.03 14.41 5.38
CA SER A 96 -10.06 15.24 4.16
C SER A 96 -8.81 15.07 3.29
N TYR A 97 -7.69 14.62 3.89
CA TYR A 97 -6.44 14.32 3.20
C TYR A 97 -5.72 13.15 3.90
N SER A 98 -5.41 12.09 3.15
CA SER A 98 -4.79 10.87 3.68
C SER A 98 -3.89 10.22 2.61
N PRO A 99 -2.71 10.81 2.34
CA PRO A 99 -1.77 10.28 1.36
C PRO A 99 -1.24 8.90 1.79
N PRO A 100 -0.65 8.12 0.86
CA PRO A 100 0.10 6.92 1.20
C PRO A 100 1.06 7.15 2.35
N ARG A 101 1.12 6.19 3.26
CA ARG A 101 2.09 6.15 4.35
C ARG A 101 3.47 5.74 3.83
N ASP A 102 4.47 6.04 4.64
CA ASP A 102 5.85 5.65 4.36
C ASP A 102 5.93 4.13 4.14
N GLY A 103 6.53 3.73 3.03
CA GLY A 103 6.63 2.32 2.64
C GLY A 103 5.33 1.68 2.13
N THR A 104 4.22 2.43 2.05
CA THR A 104 2.94 1.95 1.49
C THR A 104 2.58 2.59 0.16
N ALA A 105 3.36 3.58 -0.29
CA ALA A 105 3.25 4.06 -1.66
C ALA A 105 3.57 2.88 -2.59
N MET A 106 2.53 2.23 -3.09
CA MET A 106 2.63 1.56 -4.37
C MET A 106 2.92 2.70 -5.34
N PHE A 107 4.17 2.87 -5.77
CA PHE A 107 4.39 3.36 -7.12
C PHE A 107 3.56 2.42 -7.96
N GLY A 108 2.37 2.87 -8.37
CA GLY A 108 1.45 2.07 -9.16
C GLY A 108 2.31 1.44 -10.21
N LYS A 109 2.37 0.10 -10.23
CA LYS A 109 3.26 -0.65 -11.11
C LYS A 109 3.32 0.15 -12.39
N MET A 110 4.48 0.75 -12.70
CA MET A 110 4.66 1.27 -14.03
C MET A 110 4.30 0.07 -14.88
N GLN A 111 3.17 0.15 -15.59
CA GLN A 111 2.88 -0.83 -16.60
C GLN A 111 3.98 -0.57 -17.61
N VAL A 112 5.13 -1.20 -17.38
CA VAL A 112 6.00 -1.58 -18.45
C VAL A 112 5.10 -2.56 -19.19
N GLU A 113 4.26 -2.03 -20.09
CA GLU A 113 4.02 -2.75 -21.31
C GLU A 113 5.41 -3.19 -21.73
N GLU A 114 5.63 -4.50 -21.84
CA GLU A 114 6.82 -5.03 -22.47
C GLU A 114 6.84 -4.46 -23.88
N HIS A 115 7.36 -3.25 -24.03
CA HIS A 115 7.81 -2.74 -25.30
C HIS A 115 8.97 -3.66 -25.64
N PRO A 116 8.86 -4.49 -26.69
CA PRO A 116 9.98 -5.31 -27.11
C PRO A 116 11.17 -4.38 -27.28
N GLU A 117 12.31 -4.74 -26.68
CA GLU A 117 13.52 -3.94 -26.80
C GLU A 117 13.71 -3.54 -28.28
N PRO A 118 13.78 -2.23 -28.58
CA PRO A 118 13.85 -1.80 -29.96
C PRO A 118 15.13 -2.36 -30.57
N LYS A 119 15.01 -3.16 -31.62
CA LYS A 119 16.14 -3.75 -32.34
C LYS A 119 17.10 -2.63 -32.73
N THR A 120 18.24 -2.55 -32.05
CA THR A 120 19.24 -1.52 -32.32
C THR A 120 19.87 -1.75 -33.70
N ARG A 121 20.35 -0.67 -34.34
CA ARG A 121 21.02 -0.70 -35.64
C ARG A 121 22.37 0.00 -35.56
N THR A 122 23.37 -0.49 -36.27
CA THR A 122 24.68 0.17 -36.41
C THR A 122 24.65 1.13 -37.59
N CYS A 123 25.08 2.37 -37.40
CA CYS A 123 25.21 3.37 -38.47
C CYS A 123 26.47 3.10 -39.33
N GLU A 124 26.37 3.13 -40.66
CA GLU A 124 27.54 2.94 -41.54
C GLU A 124 28.46 4.17 -41.62
N GLY A 125 28.00 5.35 -41.19
CA GLY A 125 28.80 6.58 -41.17
C GLY A 125 29.69 6.71 -39.94
N CYS A 126 29.15 6.49 -38.74
CA CYS A 126 29.87 6.64 -37.48
C CYS A 126 30.13 5.34 -36.72
N TRP A 127 29.63 4.20 -37.21
CA TRP A 127 29.82 2.86 -36.62
C TRP A 127 29.25 2.69 -35.20
N LEU A 128 28.45 3.64 -34.72
CA LEU A 128 27.78 3.56 -33.43
C LEU A 128 26.48 2.76 -33.52
N VAL A 129 26.22 1.98 -32.48
CA VAL A 129 24.90 1.33 -32.25
C VAL A 129 23.91 2.40 -31.81
N LYS A 130 22.83 2.57 -32.58
CA LYS A 130 21.81 3.61 -32.39
C LYS A 130 20.41 3.00 -32.41
N HIS A 131 19.46 3.71 -31.81
CA HIS A 131 18.04 3.36 -31.85
C HIS A 131 17.46 3.57 -33.27
N PRO A 132 16.52 2.74 -33.77
CA PRO A 132 15.94 2.89 -35.13
C PRO A 132 15.37 4.27 -35.46
N ALA A 133 14.84 5.00 -34.46
CA ALA A 133 14.32 6.36 -34.63
C ALA A 133 15.39 7.40 -35.05
N GLN A 134 16.67 7.06 -34.91
CA GLN A 134 17.81 7.87 -35.35
C GLN A 134 18.11 7.72 -36.85
N PHE A 135 17.31 6.94 -37.59
CA PHE A 135 17.41 6.73 -39.03
C PHE A 135 16.11 7.19 -39.68
N ASP A 136 16.19 7.75 -40.88
CA ASP A 136 15.01 7.89 -41.73
C ASP A 136 14.63 6.54 -42.34
N ILE A 137 13.38 6.43 -42.84
CA ILE A 137 12.86 5.18 -43.40
C ILE A 137 13.75 4.75 -44.57
N GLY A 138 14.37 3.56 -44.44
CA GLY A 138 15.27 3.00 -45.45
C GLY A 138 16.72 3.51 -45.43
N ALA A 139 17.10 4.35 -44.46
CA ALA A 139 18.47 4.84 -44.34
C ALA A 139 19.38 3.86 -43.58
N ASP A 140 20.65 3.76 -44.04
CA ASP A 140 21.74 3.02 -43.39
C ASP A 140 22.72 3.91 -42.62
N VAL A 141 22.51 5.23 -42.69
CA VAL A 141 23.24 6.25 -41.91
C VAL A 141 22.28 6.97 -40.97
N CYS A 142 22.77 7.36 -39.78
CA CYS A 142 21.96 8.09 -38.81
C CYS A 142 21.76 9.56 -39.21
N LYS A 143 20.75 10.21 -38.64
CA LYS A 143 20.41 11.61 -38.87
C LYS A 143 21.56 12.58 -38.56
N GLU A 144 22.44 12.23 -37.63
CA GLU A 144 23.65 13.00 -37.31
C GLU A 144 24.70 12.92 -38.43
N CYS A 145 24.81 11.79 -39.14
CA CYS A 145 25.74 11.59 -40.25
C CYS A 145 25.16 12.01 -41.60
N ALA A 146 23.84 12.14 -41.70
CA ALA A 146 23.13 12.58 -42.91
C ALA A 146 23.02 14.11 -43.03
N ALA A 147 23.47 14.85 -42.01
CA ALA A 147 23.47 16.32 -41.93
C ALA A 147 24.71 16.96 -42.57
#